data_AF-A0A202DWW8-F1
#
_entry.id   AF-A0A202DWW8-F1
#
_cell.length_a   1.000
_cell.length_b   1.000
_cell.length_c   1.000
_cell.angle_alpha   90.00
_cell.angle_beta   90.00
_cell.angle_gamma   90.00
#
_symmetry.space_group_name_H-M   'P 1'
#
loop_
_entity.id
_entity.type
_entity.pdbx_description
1 polymer ?
#
loop_
_entity_poly.entity_id
_entity_poly.type
_entity_poly.pdbx_seq_one_letter_code
_entity_poly.pdbx_strand_id
1 'polypeptide(L)' 'MLAEALRSKRQDSFEDLNASELFCPKCKQSMPVNEKPLLILSDGELLDYQCQKCGTSLGTRKR' A
#
# COMPACT_ATOMS: atom_id res chain seq x y z
N MET A 1 13.67 26.67 10.79
CA MET A 1 13.72 26.88 9.33
C MET A 1 14.41 25.73 8.59
N LEU A 2 15.73 25.50 8.69
CA LEU A 2 16.38 24.36 8.00
C LEU A 2 15.97 22.98 8.54
N ALA A 3 15.70 22.87 9.84
CA ALA A 3 15.29 21.62 10.49
C ALA A 3 13.88 21.15 10.06
N GLU A 4 12.92 22.07 9.83
CA GLU A 4 11.59 21.72 9.31
C GLU A 4 11.65 21.26 7.85
N ALA A 5 12.42 21.93 6.99
CA ALA A 5 12.56 21.53 5.59
C ALA A 5 13.12 20.10 5.42
N LEU A 6 14.06 19.70 6.29
CA LEU A 6 14.58 18.33 6.34
C LEU A 6 13.58 17.31 6.92
N ARG A 7 12.57 17.73 7.68
CA ARG A 7 11.48 16.84 8.12
C ARG A 7 10.45 16.64 7.01
N SER A 8 10.03 17.72 6.35
CA SER A 8 9.09 17.65 5.22
C SER A 8 9.61 16.76 4.10
N LYS A 9 10.86 16.99 3.66
CA LYS A 9 11.49 16.20 2.59
C LYS A 9 11.60 14.70 2.92
N ARG A 10 11.73 14.36 4.22
CA ARG A 10 11.74 12.96 4.69
C ARG A 10 10.34 12.37 4.70
N GLN A 11 9.31 13.13 5.06
CA GLN A 11 7.92 12.66 5.04
C GLN A 11 7.47 12.33 3.62
N ASP A 12 7.73 13.23 2.66
CA ASP A 12 7.42 13.02 1.24
C ASP A 12 8.08 11.75 0.69
N SER A 13 9.29 11.42 1.16
CA SER A 13 10.03 10.22 0.72
C SER A 13 9.39 8.89 1.15
N PHE A 14 8.49 8.91 2.14
CA PHE A 14 7.82 7.69 2.63
C PHE A 14 6.42 7.52 2.06
N GLU A 15 5.84 8.54 1.42
CA GLU A 15 4.47 8.49 0.87
C GLU A 15 4.33 7.44 -0.25
N ASP A 16 5.41 7.16 -0.97
CA ASP A 16 5.41 6.17 -2.05
C ASP A 16 5.60 4.71 -1.61
N LEU A 17 5.84 4.45 -0.32
CA LEU A 17 6.02 3.09 0.18
C LEU A 17 4.71 2.29 0.12
N ASN A 18 4.79 1.08 -0.42
CA ASN A 18 3.70 0.11 -0.48
C ASN A 18 4.04 -1.17 0.29
N ALA A 19 3.00 -1.95 0.60
CA ALA A 19 3.20 -3.25 1.21
C ALA A 19 3.71 -4.24 0.15
N SER A 20 4.89 -4.80 0.35
CA SER A 20 5.42 -5.86 -0.52
C SER A 20 4.80 -7.23 -0.18
N GLU A 21 4.50 -7.47 1.09
CA GLU A 21 3.86 -8.69 1.58
C GLU A 21 2.86 -8.39 2.69
N LEU A 22 1.83 -9.24 2.79
CA LEU A 22 0.86 -9.22 3.88
C LEU A 22 0.52 -10.66 4.29
N PHE A 23 0.09 -10.84 5.55
CA PHE A 23 -0.39 -12.14 6.00
C PHE A 23 -1.69 -12.52 5.27
N CYS A 24 -1.69 -13.70 4.63
CA CYS A 24 -2.88 -14.24 3.98
C CYS A 24 -3.57 -15.27 4.88
N PRO A 25 -4.84 -15.05 5.29
CA PRO A 25 -5.56 -15.99 6.15
C PRO A 25 -5.88 -17.33 5.47
N LYS A 26 -5.96 -17.37 4.13
CA LYS A 26 -6.14 -18.62 3.37
C LYS A 26 -4.84 -19.40 3.19
N CYS A 27 -3.73 -18.73 2.87
CA CYS A 27 -2.42 -19.38 2.70
C CYS A 27 -1.68 -19.60 4.02
N LYS A 28 -2.16 -18.99 5.11
CA LYS A 28 -1.65 -19.06 6.49
C LYS A 28 -0.18 -18.68 6.62
N GLN A 29 0.28 -17.71 5.83
CA GLN A 29 1.66 -17.22 5.82
C GLN A 29 1.75 -15.80 5.26
N SER A 30 2.90 -15.15 5.41
CA SER A 30 3.23 -13.92 4.67
C SER A 30 3.24 -14.22 3.18
N MET A 31 2.52 -13.41 2.41
CA MET A 31 2.38 -13.59 0.97
C MET A 31 2.65 -12.27 0.25
N PRO A 32 3.39 -12.29 -0.87
CA PRO A 32 3.45 -11.14 -1.76
C PRO A 32 2.07 -10.73 -2.24
N VAL A 33 1.91 -9.42 -2.45
CA VAL A 33 0.64 -8.81 -2.80
C VAL A 33 0.71 -8.10 -4.15
N ASN A 34 -0.38 -8.19 -4.91
CA ASN A 34 -0.63 -7.33 -6.05
C ASN A 34 -1.51 -6.16 -5.62
N GLU A 35 -1.27 -4.97 -6.15
CA GLU A 35 -2.15 -3.81 -5.98
C GLU A 35 -3.17 -3.79 -7.11
N LYS A 36 -4.46 -3.86 -6.78
CA LYS A 36 -5.56 -3.77 -7.75
C LYS A 36 -6.42 -2.54 -7.45
N PRO A 37 -6.58 -1.60 -8.39
CA PRO A 37 -7.49 -0.48 -8.20
C PRO A 37 -8.92 -0.96 -7.98
N LEU A 38 -9.54 -0.47 -6.91
CA LEU A 38 -10.98 -0.60 -6.65
C LEU A 38 -11.74 0.64 -7.13
N LEU A 39 -11.16 1.83 -6.89
CA LEU A 39 -11.77 3.11 -7.22
C LEU A 39 -10.68 4.10 -7.64
N ILE A 40 -10.93 4.83 -8.72
CA ILE A 40 -10.06 5.91 -9.19
C ILE A 40 -10.90 7.19 -9.19
N LEU A 41 -10.43 8.21 -8.47
CA LEU A 41 -11.05 9.53 -8.38
C LEU A 41 -10.04 10.61 -8.81
N SER A 42 -10.54 11.81 -9.05
CA SER A 42 -9.71 12.97 -9.38
C SER A 42 -8.74 13.38 -8.26
N ASP A 43 -9.03 13.02 -7.01
CA ASP A 43 -8.27 13.38 -5.80
C ASP A 43 -7.55 12.20 -5.14
N GLY A 44 -7.56 11.01 -5.75
CA GLY A 44 -6.86 9.84 -5.21
C GLY A 44 -7.40 8.52 -5.72
N GLU A 45 -6.76 7.44 -5.30
CA GLU A 45 -7.08 6.07 -5.72
C GLU A 45 -7.18 5.13 -4.52
N LEU A 46 -8.20 4.27 -4.52
CA LEU A 46 -8.36 3.19 -3.56
C LEU A 46 -7.89 1.90 -4.19
N LEU A 47 -6.89 1.28 -3.56
CA LEU A 47 -6.29 0.03 -3.99
C LEU A 47 -6.70 -1.10 -3.04
N ASP A 48 -6.89 -2.28 -3.61
CA ASP A 48 -7.00 -3.56 -2.90
C ASP A 48 -5.68 -4.32 -3.01
N TYR A 49 -5.15 -4.77 -1.88
CA TYR A 49 -4.03 -5.68 -1.85
C TYR A 49 -4.55 -7.11 -1.97
N GLN A 50 -4.16 -7.80 -3.04
CA GLN A 50 -4.57 -9.18 -3.26
C GLN A 50 -3.40 -10.12 -3.10
N CYS A 51 -3.59 -11.20 -2.34
CA CYS A 51 -2.62 -12.28 -2.24
C CYS A 51 -2.26 -12.80 -3.65
N GLN A 52 -1.00 -12.71 -4.03
CA GLN A 52 -0.56 -13.07 -5.39
C GLN A 52 -0.81 -14.56 -5.72
N LYS A 53 -0.89 -15.42 -4.70
CA LYS A 53 -1.14 -16.87 -4.88
C LYS A 53 -2.62 -17.24 -4.99
N CYS A 54 -3.47 -16.72 -4.10
CA CYS A 54 -4.85 -17.19 -3.98
C CYS A 54 -5.91 -16.11 -4.28
N GLY A 55 -5.50 -14.88 -4.59
CA GLY A 55 -6.39 -13.77 -4.93
C GLY A 55 -7.24 -13.24 -3.77
N THR A 56 -7.02 -13.70 -2.53
CA THR A 56 -7.76 -13.19 -1.38
C THR A 56 -7.36 -11.74 -1.12
N SER A 57 -8.34 -10.85 -0.98
CA SER A 57 -8.12 -9.48 -0.50
C SER A 57 -7.53 -9.50 0.91
N LEU A 58 -6.41 -8.82 1.09
CA LEU A 58 -5.64 -8.75 2.33
C LEU A 58 -5.73 -7.37 3.00
N GLY A 59 -6.37 -6.40 2.34
CA GLY A 59 -6.59 -5.05 2.87
C GLY A 59 -6.67 -4.01 1.77
N THR A 60 -6.93 -2.77 2.14
CA THR A 60 -7.05 -1.64 1.21
C THR A 60 -6.11 -0.50 1.58
N ARG A 61 -5.55 0.17 0.58
CA ARG A 61 -4.74 1.40 0.74
C ARG A 61 -5.39 2.53 -0.06
N LYS A 62 -5.53 3.69 0.58
CA LYS A 62 -5.81 4.94 -0.14
C LYS A 62 -4.46 5.58 -0.49
N ARG A 63 -4.27 5.94 -1.76
CA ARG A 63 -3.28 6.92 -2.18
C ARG A 63 -3.91 8.30 -2.23
#